data_AF-S9UKU3-F1
#
_entry.id   AF-S9UKU3-F1
#
_cell.length_a   1.000
_cell.length_b   1.000
_cell.length_c   1.000
_cell.angle_alpha   90.00
_cell.angle_beta   90.00
_cell.angle_gamma   90.00
#
_symmetry.space_group_name_H-M   'P 1'
#
loop_
_entity.id
_entity.type
_entity.pdbx_description
1 polymer ?
#
loop_
_entity_poly.entity_id
_entity_poly.type
_entity_poly.pdbx_seq_one_letter_code
_entity_poly.pdbx_strand_id
1 'polypeptide(L)'
;MTKVTTLSVTITGSVYFIVGYFGYISNTPHITGNILKNYSPLSDNLMMTSELLYTSTVMIAYVLVLLPCRDAVFILMYGYSTTTHDQRHSSISYRQILIVSVVLSVLSFLLALKAKSIVFLIALLGSVCSSILCFLYPAAFRISLHVRGIKSCTPLELFAAWLMMLIGVVGGIVGTIVTFKHL
;
A
#
# COMPACT_ATOMS: atom_id res chain seq x y z
N MET A 1 9.87 -3.38 20.30
CA MET A 1 9.27 -3.20 18.96
C MET A 1 8.95 -4.53 18.28
N THR A 2 9.90 -5.47 18.12
CA THR A 2 9.68 -6.74 17.39
C THR A 2 8.49 -7.57 17.87
N LYS A 3 8.31 -7.75 19.19
CA LYS A 3 7.16 -8.52 19.73
C LYS A 3 5.80 -7.95 19.31
N VAL A 4 5.67 -6.63 19.32
CA VAL A 4 4.43 -5.94 18.92
C VAL A 4 4.20 -6.12 17.42
N THR A 5 5.25 -5.92 16.61
CA THR A 5 5.16 -6.13 15.15
C THR A 5 4.79 -7.56 14.79
N THR A 6 5.41 -8.56 15.41
CA THR A 6 5.08 -9.97 15.17
C THR A 6 3.62 -10.26 15.55
N LEU A 7 3.16 -9.78 16.71
CA LEU A 7 1.78 -9.96 17.14
C LEU A 7 0.79 -9.32 16.16
N SER A 8 1.04 -8.06 15.75
CA SER A 8 0.17 -7.35 14.81
C SER A 8 0.08 -8.07 13.46
N VAL A 9 1.21 -8.51 12.89
CA VAL A 9 1.23 -9.23 11.61
C VAL A 9 0.48 -10.56 11.71
N THR A 10 0.66 -11.30 12.80
CA THR A 10 -0.06 -12.56 13.03
C THR A 10 -1.57 -12.36 13.12
N ILE A 11 -2.01 -11.34 13.86
CA ILE A 11 -3.44 -11.02 14.00
C ILE A 11 -4.04 -10.57 12.66
N THR A 12 -3.37 -9.67 11.93
CA THR A 12 -3.87 -9.22 10.62
C THR A 12 -3.91 -10.38 9.62
N GLY A 13 -2.89 -11.24 9.61
CA GLY A 13 -2.83 -12.41 8.75
C GLY A 13 -3.96 -13.41 9.02
N SER A 14 -4.27 -13.68 10.30
CA SER A 14 -5.35 -14.59 10.65
C SER A 14 -6.73 -14.04 10.27
N VAL A 15 -6.98 -12.74 10.47
CA VAL A 15 -8.23 -12.10 10.05
C VAL A 15 -8.40 -12.17 8.53
N TYR A 16 -7.37 -11.83 7.76
CA TYR A 16 -7.42 -11.93 6.30
C TYR A 16 -7.65 -13.35 5.80
N PHE A 17 -7.01 -14.34 6.44
CA PHE A 17 -7.21 -15.74 6.10
C PHE A 17 -8.65 -16.20 6.36
N ILE A 18 -9.21 -15.90 7.54
CA ILE A 18 -10.57 -16.29 7.92
C ILE A 18 -11.59 -15.64 6.97
N VAL A 19 -11.50 -14.32 6.75
CA VAL A 19 -12.41 -13.60 5.86
C VAL A 19 -12.32 -14.11 4.42
N GLY A 20 -11.10 -14.33 3.91
CA GLY A 20 -10.89 -14.87 2.57
C GLY A 20 -11.45 -16.28 2.40
N TYR A 21 -11.19 -17.15 3.37
CA TYR A 21 -11.64 -18.54 3.35
C TYR A 21 -13.16 -18.68 3.37
N PHE A 22 -13.84 -18.05 4.34
CA PHE A 22 -15.30 -18.11 4.42
C PHE A 22 -15.98 -17.37 3.27
N GLY A 23 -15.39 -16.25 2.82
CA GLY A 23 -15.87 -15.52 1.65
C GLY A 23 -15.83 -16.34 0.37
N TYR A 24 -14.79 -17.16 0.19
CA TYR A 24 -14.65 -18.05 -0.96
C TYR A 24 -15.71 -19.17 -0.96
N ILE A 25 -15.88 -19.86 0.16
CA ILE A 25 -16.83 -20.98 0.27
C ILE A 25 -18.28 -20.50 0.10
N SER A 26 -18.62 -19.33 0.67
CA SER A 26 -19.99 -18.80 0.63
C SER A 26 -20.48 -18.42 -0.79
N ASN A 27 -19.59 -18.16 -1.75
CA ASN A 27 -19.95 -17.60 -3.06
C ASN A 27 -19.58 -18.52 -4.24
N THR A 28 -19.20 -19.77 -3.97
CA THR A 28 -18.89 -20.76 -5.02
C THR A 28 -20.20 -21.18 -5.74
N PRO A 29 -20.27 -21.23 -7.09
CA PRO A 29 -19.16 -21.19 -8.07
C PRO A 29 -18.86 -19.81 -8.71
N HIS A 30 -19.71 -18.80 -8.54
CA HIS A 30 -19.55 -17.50 -9.20
C HIS A 30 -18.89 -16.46 -8.29
N ILE A 31 -17.56 -16.39 -8.35
CA ILE A 31 -16.76 -15.50 -7.49
C ILE A 31 -16.28 -14.29 -8.29
N THR A 32 -16.71 -13.10 -7.88
CA THR A 32 -16.12 -11.85 -8.38
C THR A 32 -14.95 -11.42 -7.49
N GLY A 33 -13.98 -10.71 -8.08
CA GLY A 33 -12.78 -10.26 -7.34
C GLY A 33 -13.03 -9.15 -6.31
N ASN A 34 -14.24 -8.58 -6.26
CA ASN A 34 -14.70 -7.77 -5.14
C ASN A 34 -15.79 -8.55 -4.40
N ILE A 35 -15.49 -8.99 -3.17
CA ILE A 35 -16.41 -9.81 -2.39
C ILE A 35 -17.78 -9.15 -2.18
N LEU A 36 -17.83 -7.82 -2.05
CA LEU A 36 -19.10 -7.10 -1.85
C LEU A 36 -20.02 -7.21 -3.07
N LYS A 37 -19.47 -7.37 -4.28
CA LYS A 37 -20.29 -7.50 -5.51
C LYS A 37 -21.05 -8.82 -5.59
N ASN A 38 -20.67 -9.83 -4.81
CA ASN A 38 -21.39 -11.10 -4.80
C ASN A 38 -22.70 -11.03 -3.98
N TYR A 39 -22.91 -9.96 -3.23
CA TYR A 39 -24.08 -9.78 -2.39
C TYR A 39 -24.94 -8.60 -2.87
N SER A 40 -26.26 -8.75 -2.80
CA SER A 40 -27.21 -7.73 -3.21
C SER A 40 -27.64 -6.88 -2.01
N PRO A 41 -27.22 -5.60 -1.91
CA PRO A 41 -27.53 -4.76 -0.76
C PRO A 41 -29.03 -4.43 -0.64
N LEU A 42 -29.77 -4.47 -1.75
CA LEU A 42 -31.21 -4.21 -1.77
C LEU A 42 -32.05 -5.35 -1.17
N SER A 43 -31.48 -6.56 -1.06
CA SER A 43 -32.21 -7.74 -0.60
C SER A 43 -31.93 -8.07 0.87
N ASP A 44 -30.82 -7.58 1.42
CA ASP A 44 -30.41 -7.89 2.80
C ASP A 44 -29.97 -6.61 3.54
N ASN A 45 -30.73 -6.25 4.57
CA ASN A 45 -30.47 -5.09 5.42
C ASN A 45 -29.11 -5.16 6.14
N LEU A 46 -28.63 -6.37 6.47
CA LEU A 46 -27.31 -6.55 7.09
C LEU A 46 -26.20 -6.21 6.10
N MET A 47 -26.35 -6.61 4.84
CA MET A 47 -25.37 -6.30 3.80
C MET A 47 -25.41 -4.81 3.41
N MET A 48 -26.59 -4.19 3.37
CA MET A 48 -26.71 -2.75 3.18
C MET A 48 -25.98 -1.98 4.29
N THR A 49 -26.15 -2.39 5.54
CA THR A 49 -25.51 -1.73 6.69
C THR A 49 -23.99 -1.88 6.65
N SER A 50 -23.48 -3.06 6.30
CA SER A 50 -22.03 -3.30 6.21
C SER A 50 -21.38 -2.52 5.06
N GLU A 51 -22.04 -2.39 3.91
CA GLU A 51 -21.56 -1.61 2.77
C GLU A 51 -21.49 -0.10 3.08
N LEU A 52 -22.45 0.42 3.84
CA LEU A 52 -22.43 1.80 4.33
C LEU A 52 -21.27 2.05 5.31
N LEU A 53 -21.06 1.13 6.26
CA LEU A 53 -19.94 1.20 7.22
C LEU A 53 -18.59 1.11 6.52
N TYR A 54 -18.46 0.21 5.54
CA TYR A 54 -17.25 0.08 4.73
C TYR A 54 -16.97 1.38 3.95
N THR A 55 -17.97 1.89 3.23
CA THR A 55 -17.81 3.10 2.40
C THR A 55 -17.44 4.31 3.24
N SER A 56 -18.11 4.53 4.38
CA SER A 56 -17.77 5.63 5.30
C SER A 56 -16.34 5.50 5.86
N THR A 57 -15.92 4.29 6.22
CA THR A 57 -14.55 4.02 6.68
C THR A 57 -13.51 4.36 5.60
N VAL A 58 -13.77 3.96 4.35
CA VAL A 58 -12.86 4.25 3.22
C VAL A 58 -12.78 5.75 2.94
N MET A 59 -13.88 6.49 3.06
CA MET A 59 -13.88 7.96 2.89
C MET A 59 -13.01 8.65 3.93
N ILE A 60 -13.12 8.25 5.20
CA ILE A 60 -12.29 8.80 6.28
C ILE A 60 -10.81 8.42 6.06
N ALA A 61 -10.55 7.16 5.71
CA ALA A 61 -9.19 6.69 5.43
C ALA A 61 -8.52 7.47 4.29
N TYR A 62 -9.27 7.78 3.23
CA TYR A 62 -8.76 8.59 2.11
C TYR A 62 -8.29 9.98 2.58
N VAL A 63 -9.07 10.67 3.41
CA VAL A 63 -8.69 11.98 3.97
C VAL A 63 -7.42 11.86 4.81
N LEU A 64 -7.31 10.81 5.63
CA LEU A 64 -6.13 10.59 6.46
C LEU A 64 -4.87 10.28 5.64
N VAL A 65 -4.99 9.52 4.54
CA VAL A 65 -3.88 9.18 3.65
C VAL A 65 -3.39 10.38 2.85
N LEU A 66 -4.26 11.34 2.51
CA LEU A 66 -3.85 12.56 1.80
C LEU A 66 -2.84 13.40 2.59
N LEU A 67 -2.86 13.37 3.92
CA LEU A 67 -1.95 14.14 4.78
C LEU A 67 -0.46 13.73 4.57
N PRO A 68 -0.05 12.46 4.76
CA PRO A 68 1.33 12.06 4.49
C PRO A 68 1.68 12.13 3.00
N CYS A 69 0.73 11.95 2.08
CA CYS A 69 1.00 12.09 0.64
C CYS A 69 1.38 13.53 0.28
N ARG A 70 0.67 14.52 0.84
CA ARG A 70 1.01 15.94 0.70
C ARG A 70 2.39 16.23 1.27
N ASP A 71 2.69 15.70 2.45
CA ASP A 71 4.00 15.86 3.08
C ASP A 71 5.13 15.27 2.22
N ALA A 72 4.90 14.10 1.59
CA ALA A 72 5.86 13.51 0.65
C ALA A 72 6.11 14.40 -0.57
N VAL A 73 5.08 15.05 -1.11
CA VAL A 73 5.23 16.02 -2.22
C VAL A 73 6.03 17.23 -1.79
N PHE A 74 5.82 17.77 -0.59
CA PHE A 74 6.62 18.89 -0.11
C PHE A 74 8.08 18.52 0.12
N ILE A 75 8.36 17.31 0.60
CA ILE A 75 9.73 16.79 0.71
C ILE A 75 10.37 16.68 -0.69
N LEU A 76 9.63 16.20 -1.69
CA LEU A 76 10.13 16.09 -3.06
C LEU A 76 10.39 17.46 -3.71
N MET A 77 9.51 18.44 -3.50
CA MET A 77 9.63 19.77 -4.12
C MET A 77 10.68 20.66 -3.47
N TYR A 78 10.77 20.64 -2.14
CA TYR A 78 11.62 21.57 -1.37
C TYR A 78 12.84 20.91 -0.73
N GLY A 79 12.98 19.58 -0.84
CA GLY A 79 14.12 18.85 -0.29
C GLY A 79 14.21 18.86 1.24
N TYR A 80 13.14 19.22 1.95
CA TYR A 80 13.15 19.37 3.40
C TYR A 80 13.29 18.02 4.10
N SER A 81 14.36 17.84 4.88
CA SER A 81 14.46 16.73 5.84
C SER A 81 13.53 17.00 7.03
N THR A 82 12.85 15.96 7.49
CA THR A 82 11.89 15.95 8.62
C THR A 82 12.46 16.42 9.97
N THR A 83 13.75 16.70 10.04
CA THR A 83 14.51 17.07 11.24
C THR A 83 14.31 18.53 11.70
N THR A 84 13.65 19.38 10.93
CA THR A 84 13.30 20.76 11.31
C THR A 84 11.78 20.95 11.26
N HIS A 85 11.09 20.37 12.24
CA HIS A 85 9.64 20.51 12.40
C HIS A 85 9.20 21.98 12.60
N ASP A 86 10.11 22.82 13.13
CA ASP A 86 9.87 24.23 13.44
C ASP A 86 9.94 25.17 12.21
N GLN A 87 10.62 24.77 11.13
CA GLN A 87 10.66 25.56 9.88
C GLN A 87 9.55 25.21 8.86
N ARG A 88 8.76 24.18 9.18
CA ARG A 88 7.65 23.68 8.35
C ARG A 88 6.48 24.65 8.26
N HIS A 89 6.26 25.47 9.30
CA HIS A 89 5.08 26.33 9.43
C HIS A 89 5.31 27.78 8.97
N SER A 90 6.55 28.24 8.91
CA SER A 90 6.85 29.66 8.63
C SER A 90 7.09 29.98 7.15
N SER A 91 7.33 28.97 6.30
CA SER A 91 7.68 29.16 4.88
C SER A 91 6.63 28.67 3.88
N ILE A 92 5.69 27.80 4.30
CA ILE A 92 4.71 27.20 3.39
C ILE A 92 3.44 28.05 3.36
N SER A 93 3.19 28.70 2.22
CA SER A 93 1.97 29.49 2.04
C SER A 93 0.73 28.59 2.02
N TYR A 94 -0.35 29.03 2.68
CA TYR A 94 -1.66 28.36 2.66
C TYR A 94 -2.14 28.02 1.23
N ARG A 95 -1.82 28.88 0.26
CA ARG A 95 -2.14 28.64 -1.15
C ARG A 95 -1.45 27.39 -1.71
N GLN A 96 -0.20 27.14 -1.35
CA GLN A 96 0.54 25.98 -1.83
C GLN A 96 -0.01 24.68 -1.23
N ILE A 97 -0.39 24.71 0.05
CA ILE A 97 -1.05 23.59 0.73
C ILE A 97 -2.36 23.22 0.01
N LEU A 98 -3.19 24.22 -0.29
CA LEU A 98 -4.43 24.00 -1.02
C LEU A 98 -4.18 23.46 -2.43
N ILE A 99 -3.27 24.08 -3.20
CA ILE A 99 -2.97 23.64 -4.56
C ILE A 99 -2.52 22.18 -4.59
N VAL A 100 -1.56 21.80 -3.73
CA VAL A 100 -1.06 20.42 -3.68
C VAL A 100 -2.19 19.46 -3.30
N SER A 101 -2.99 19.79 -2.30
CA SER A 101 -4.10 18.93 -1.83
C SER A 101 -5.19 18.75 -2.89
N VAL A 102 -5.53 19.83 -3.61
CA VAL A 102 -6.48 19.80 -4.73
C VAL A 102 -5.92 18.97 -5.88
N VAL A 103 -4.64 19.16 -6.24
CA VAL A 103 -3.99 18.39 -7.32
C VAL A 103 -3.96 16.90 -6.99
N LEU A 104 -3.56 16.50 -5.77
CA LEU A 104 -3.60 15.09 -5.37
C LEU A 104 -5.03 14.53 -5.43
N SER A 105 -6.02 15.31 -5.03
CA SER A 105 -7.42 14.86 -5.01
C SER A 105 -7.98 14.71 -6.42
N VAL A 106 -7.71 15.66 -7.30
CA VAL A 106 -8.10 15.61 -8.72
C VAL A 106 -7.41 14.44 -9.41
N LEU A 107 -6.12 14.24 -9.17
CA LEU A 107 -5.38 13.11 -9.74
C LEU A 107 -5.96 11.76 -9.28
N SER A 108 -6.25 11.63 -7.98
CA SER A 108 -6.88 10.43 -7.42
C SER A 108 -8.26 10.18 -8.03
N PHE A 109 -9.07 11.23 -8.21
CA PHE A 109 -10.38 11.14 -8.85
C PHE A 109 -10.28 10.74 -10.33
N LEU A 110 -9.36 11.32 -11.09
CA LEU A 110 -9.12 10.96 -12.49
C LEU A 110 -8.66 9.49 -12.62
N LEU A 111 -7.79 9.03 -11.73
CA LEU A 111 -7.38 7.62 -11.68
C LEU A 111 -8.57 6.71 -11.37
N ALA A 112 -9.44 7.09 -10.44
CA ALA A 112 -10.64 6.34 -10.11
C ALA A 112 -11.60 6.23 -11.32
N LEU A 113 -11.79 7.30 -12.10
CA LEU A 113 -12.61 7.27 -13.32
C LEU A 113 -12.03 6.37 -14.42
N LYS A 114 -10.72 6.21 -14.48
CA LYS A 114 -10.04 5.35 -15.47
C LYS A 114 -9.84 3.92 -14.98
N ALA A 115 -10.11 3.64 -13.70
CA ALA A 115 -9.88 2.33 -13.11
C ALA A 115 -10.86 1.29 -13.67
N LYS A 116 -10.33 0.26 -14.34
CA LYS A 116 -11.14 -0.86 -14.85
C LYS A 116 -11.64 -1.79 -13.74
N SER A 117 -10.84 -1.98 -12.67
CA SER A 117 -11.17 -2.83 -11.53
C SER A 117 -10.31 -2.49 -10.32
N ILE A 118 -10.89 -2.58 -9.12
CA ILE A 118 -10.17 -2.43 -7.85
C ILE A 118 -9.11 -3.53 -7.70
N VAL A 119 -9.39 -4.75 -8.19
CA VAL A 119 -8.45 -5.88 -8.14
C VAL A 119 -7.18 -5.58 -8.91
N PHE A 120 -7.32 -4.98 -10.10
CA PHE A 120 -6.19 -4.57 -10.93
C PHE A 120 -5.33 -3.52 -10.21
N LEU A 121 -5.95 -2.50 -9.61
CA LEU A 121 -5.22 -1.46 -8.88
C LEU A 121 -4.48 -2.02 -7.67
N ILE A 122 -5.12 -2.89 -6.88
CA ILE A 122 -4.50 -3.51 -5.70
C ILE A 122 -3.34 -4.43 -6.12
N ALA A 123 -3.51 -5.22 -7.19
CA ALA A 123 -2.45 -6.09 -7.70
C ALA A 123 -1.25 -5.31 -8.24
N LEU A 124 -1.49 -4.21 -8.96
CA LEU A 124 -0.45 -3.36 -9.51
C LEU A 124 0.32 -2.63 -8.40
N LEU A 125 -0.41 -1.98 -7.48
CA LEU A 125 0.21 -1.29 -6.34
C LEU A 125 0.94 -2.27 -5.43
N GLY A 126 0.35 -3.44 -5.15
CA GLY A 126 0.95 -4.48 -4.34
C GLY A 126 2.27 -4.99 -4.94
N SER A 127 2.28 -5.28 -6.25
CA SER A 127 3.49 -5.76 -6.93
C SER A 127 4.59 -4.70 -6.99
N VAL A 128 4.28 -3.46 -7.39
CA VAL A 128 5.28 -2.39 -7.50
C VAL A 128 5.79 -1.95 -6.11
N CYS A 129 4.88 -1.63 -5.20
CA CYS A 129 5.26 -1.09 -3.89
C CYS A 129 5.94 -2.15 -3.01
N SER A 130 5.45 -3.39 -2.98
CA SER A 130 6.07 -4.45 -2.18
C SER A 130 7.47 -4.80 -2.69
N SER A 131 7.63 -4.96 -4.01
CA SER A 131 8.94 -5.24 -4.61
C SER A 131 9.99 -4.18 -4.29
N ILE A 132 9.61 -2.90 -4.37
CA ILE A 132 10.53 -1.80 -4.11
C ILE A 132 10.77 -1.63 -2.60
N LEU A 133 9.70 -1.47 -1.82
CA LEU A 133 9.80 -1.06 -0.41
C LEU A 133 10.07 -2.22 0.56
N CYS A 134 9.45 -3.38 0.33
CA CYS A 134 9.55 -4.51 1.25
C CYS A 134 10.74 -5.43 0.95
N PHE A 135 11.22 -5.46 -0.30
CA PHE A 135 12.31 -6.35 -0.70
C PHE A 135 13.56 -5.60 -1.16
N LEU A 136 13.46 -4.78 -2.20
CA LEU A 136 14.63 -4.13 -2.83
C LEU A 136 15.33 -3.15 -1.89
N TYR A 137 14.57 -2.24 -1.26
CA TYR A 137 15.11 -1.23 -0.36
C TYR A 137 15.82 -1.87 0.87
N PRO A 138 15.19 -2.70 1.71
CA PRO A 138 15.88 -3.28 2.87
C PRO A 138 17.09 -4.13 2.49
N ALA A 139 17.03 -4.86 1.37
CA ALA A 139 18.18 -5.61 0.86
C ALA A 139 19.33 -4.68 0.43
N ALA A 140 19.04 -3.64 -0.36
CA ALA A 140 20.02 -2.68 -0.82
C ALA A 140 20.69 -1.94 0.34
N PHE A 141 19.93 -1.56 1.37
CA PHE A 141 20.47 -0.94 2.58
C PHE A 141 21.40 -1.89 3.33
N ARG A 142 21.01 -3.15 3.51
CA ARG A 142 21.85 -4.14 4.19
C ARG A 142 23.17 -4.39 3.46
N ILE A 143 23.13 -4.53 2.13
CA ILE A 143 24.33 -4.73 1.30
C ILE A 143 25.20 -3.47 1.35
N SER A 144 24.62 -2.28 1.21
CA SER A 144 25.35 -1.01 1.23
C SER A 144 26.06 -0.77 2.56
N LEU A 145 25.43 -1.12 3.69
CA LEU A 145 26.04 -1.04 5.02
C LEU A 145 27.21 -2.00 5.19
N HIS A 146 27.13 -3.18 4.57
CA HIS A 146 28.21 -4.17 4.59
C HIS A 146 29.40 -3.71 3.76
N VAL A 147 29.17 -3.26 2.52
CA VAL A 147 30.23 -2.78 1.60
C VAL A 147 30.95 -1.55 2.16
N ARG A 148 30.23 -0.66 2.85
CA ARG A 148 30.80 0.52 3.50
C ARG A 148 31.51 0.22 4.84
N GLY A 149 31.52 -1.04 5.29
CA GLY A 149 32.16 -1.45 6.54
C GLY A 149 31.52 -0.89 7.81
N ILE A 150 30.32 -0.31 7.74
CA ILE A 150 29.63 0.28 8.90
C ILE A 150 29.08 -0.83 9.79
N LYS A 151 28.57 -1.91 9.18
CA LYS A 151 28.11 -3.11 9.88
C LYS A 151 28.44 -4.36 9.10
N SER A 152 29.46 -5.09 9.55
CA SER A 152 29.83 -6.38 9.00
C SER A 152 28.69 -7.38 9.17
N CYS A 153 28.36 -8.10 8.10
CA CYS A 153 27.29 -9.09 8.08
C CYS A 153 27.92 -10.49 7.99
N THR A 154 27.22 -11.49 8.50
CA THR A 154 27.58 -12.89 8.27
C THR A 154 27.30 -13.26 6.81
N PRO A 155 28.00 -14.27 6.24
CA PRO A 155 27.77 -14.69 4.85
C PRO A 155 26.32 -15.14 4.62
N LEU A 156 25.67 -15.70 5.64
CA LEU A 156 24.26 -16.10 5.59
C LEU A 156 23.30 -14.90 5.52
N GLU A 157 23.57 -13.83 6.28
CA GLU A 157 22.79 -12.58 6.17
C GLU A 157 22.96 -11.93 4.79
N LEU A 158 24.17 -11.97 4.23
CA LEU A 158 24.45 -11.40 2.92
C LEU A 158 23.76 -12.21 1.80
N PHE A 159 23.80 -13.53 1.88
CA PHE A 159 23.06 -14.41 0.97
C PHE A 159 21.56 -14.16 1.05
N ALA A 160 21.00 -14.04 2.26
CA ALA A 160 19.59 -13.71 2.45
C ALA A 160 19.21 -12.36 1.85
N ALA A 161 20.07 -11.33 1.98
CA ALA A 161 19.83 -10.01 1.39
C ALA A 161 19.80 -10.07 -0.15
N TRP A 162 20.74 -10.80 -0.77
CA TRP A 162 20.74 -11.01 -2.22
C TRP A 162 19.51 -11.79 -2.70
N LEU A 163 19.10 -12.83 -1.96
CA LEU A 163 17.90 -13.59 -2.26
C LEU A 163 16.64 -12.70 -2.17
N MET A 164 16.51 -11.89 -1.12
CA MET A 164 15.41 -10.93 -0.98
C MET A 164 15.36 -9.95 -2.15
N MET A 165 16.52 -9.44 -2.58
CA MET A 165 16.61 -8.55 -3.73
C MET A 165 16.12 -9.21 -5.02
N LEU A 166 16.54 -10.46 -5.27
CA LEU A 166 16.13 -11.23 -6.44
C LEU A 166 14.62 -11.51 -6.43
N ILE A 167 14.07 -11.95 -5.29
CA ILE A 167 12.63 -12.16 -5.11
C ILE A 167 11.85 -10.88 -5.37
N GLY A 168 12.34 -9.74 -4.86
CA GLY A 168 11.73 -8.43 -5.09
C GLY A 168 11.65 -8.07 -6.58
N VAL A 169 12.77 -8.19 -7.30
CA VAL A 169 12.84 -7.87 -8.74
C VAL A 169 11.96 -8.82 -9.56
N VAL A 170 12.11 -10.14 -9.36
CA VAL A 170 11.33 -11.14 -10.10
C VAL A 170 9.84 -11.00 -9.79
N GLY A 171 9.48 -10.88 -8.51
CA GLY A 171 8.09 -10.70 -8.08
C GLY A 171 7.46 -9.42 -8.64
N GLY A 172 8.24 -8.35 -8.76
CA GLY A 172 7.76 -7.07 -9.31
C GLY A 172 7.50 -7.18 -10.81
N ILE A 173 8.43 -7.78 -11.56
CA ILE A 173 8.30 -7.99 -13.01
C ILE A 173 7.12 -8.94 -13.29
N VAL A 174 7.10 -10.11 -12.65
CA VAL A 174 6.03 -11.11 -12.84
C VAL A 174 4.68 -10.54 -12.42
N GLY A 175 4.59 -9.90 -11.25
CA GLY A 175 3.37 -9.29 -10.75
C GLY A 175 2.81 -8.23 -11.70
N THR A 176 3.69 -7.36 -12.23
CA THR A 176 3.30 -6.35 -13.22
C THR A 176 2.79 -7.00 -14.50
N ILE A 177 3.52 -7.97 -15.06
CA ILE A 177 3.12 -8.69 -16.30
C ILE A 177 1.76 -9.37 -16.14
N VAL A 178 1.55 -10.09 -15.03
CA VAL A 178 0.28 -10.79 -14.75
C VAL A 178 -0.87 -9.80 -14.64
N THR A 179 -0.64 -8.67 -13.97
CA THR A 179 -1.65 -7.62 -13.78
C THR A 179 -2.07 -7.00 -15.12
N PHE A 180 -1.15 -6.80 -16.06
CA PHE A 180 -1.46 -6.31 -17.40
C PHE A 180 -2.11 -7.35 -18.32
N LYS A 181 -1.84 -8.66 -18.13
CA LYS A 181 -2.48 -9.73 -18.91
C LYS A 181 -3.94 -9.97 -18.53
N HIS A 182 -4.33 -9.65 -17.29
CA HIS A 182 -5.70 -9.77 -16.79
C HIS A 182 -6.56 -8.50 -17.05
N LEU A 183 -6.12 -7.62 -17.96
CA LEU A 183 -6.75 -6.33 -18.31
C LEU A 183 -7.62 -6.40 -19.57
#